data_AF-A0A946VYS8-F1
#
_entry.id   AF-A0A946VYS8-F1
#
_cell.length_a   1.000
_cell.length_b   1.000
_cell.length_c   1.000
_cell.angle_alpha   90.00
_cell.angle_beta   90.00
_cell.angle_gamma   90.00
#
_symmetry.space_group_name_H-M   'P 1'
#
loop_
_entity.id
_entity.type
_entity.pdbx_description
1 polymer ?
#
loop_
_entity_poly.entity_id
_entity_poly.type
_entity_poly.pdbx_seq_one_letter_code
_entity_poly.pdbx_strand_id
1 'polypeptide(L)'
;MLRLRIATGVAAAAGFLGAVALLPARHLSLISTVVLCFAAWEMAALSGARGRLARFAYAASVALLAVAMWLWLLNSPEPVHASLFIWFGAAALLWLLLLGLVLRYPRDARHLQNPLQRAVLGFAVLAFAGTGFSYLSVVPLGKFWLVYVVAVVVVADVGAYFVGKAFGKHK
;
A
#
# COMPACT_ATOMS: atom_id res chain seq x y z
N MET A 1 10.67 16.73 -21.55
CA MET A 1 9.95 15.64 -20.84
C MET A 1 10.72 15.11 -19.61
N LEU A 2 12.02 14.81 -19.71
CA LEU A 2 12.80 14.31 -18.55
C LEU A 2 12.83 15.28 -17.36
N ARG A 3 13.08 16.58 -17.61
CA ARG A 3 13.09 17.61 -16.56
C ARG A 3 11.80 17.65 -15.73
N LEU A 4 10.64 17.51 -16.38
CA LEU A 4 9.34 17.49 -15.69
C LEU A 4 9.17 16.25 -14.81
N ARG A 5 9.59 15.07 -15.30
CA ARG A 5 9.53 13.82 -14.52
C ARG A 5 10.42 13.88 -13.27
N ILE A 6 11.62 14.44 -13.41
CA ILE A 6 12.53 14.63 -12.27
C ILE A 6 11.91 15.62 -11.28
N ALA A 7 11.40 16.75 -11.76
CA ALA A 7 10.78 17.76 -10.90
C ALA A 7 9.60 17.18 -10.09
N THR A 8 8.68 16.46 -10.73
CA THR A 8 7.53 15.86 -10.02
C THR A 8 7.96 14.76 -9.04
N GLY A 9 8.95 13.94 -9.39
CA GLY A 9 9.47 12.90 -8.50
C GLY A 9 10.16 13.47 -7.26
N VAL A 10 11.01 14.49 -7.44
CA VAL A 10 11.67 15.19 -6.33
C VAL A 10 10.64 15.90 -5.45
N ALA A 11 9.65 16.56 -6.04
CA ALA A 11 8.58 17.20 -5.29
C ALA A 11 7.76 16.19 -4.47
N ALA A 12 7.43 15.03 -5.04
CA ALA A 12 6.72 13.96 -4.32
C ALA A 12 7.55 13.39 -3.16
N ALA A 13 8.85 13.15 -3.38
CA ALA A 13 9.76 12.66 -2.35
C ALA A 13 9.92 13.69 -1.21
N ALA A 14 10.13 14.96 -1.54
CA ALA A 14 10.23 16.04 -0.57
C ALA A 14 8.92 16.23 0.21
N GLY A 15 7.77 16.18 -0.48
CA GLY A 15 6.45 16.25 0.15
C GLY A 15 6.20 15.09 1.10
N PHE A 16 6.55 13.86 0.71
CA PHE A 16 6.44 12.68 1.58
C PHE A 16 7.35 12.78 2.81
N LEU A 17 8.64 13.08 2.62
CA LEU A 17 9.60 13.20 3.72
C LEU A 17 9.23 14.36 4.66
N GLY A 18 8.81 15.50 4.11
CA GLY A 18 8.32 16.65 4.86
C GLY A 18 7.07 16.29 5.66
N ALA A 19 6.13 15.54 5.07
CA ALA A 19 4.96 15.03 5.78
C ALA A 19 5.39 14.15 6.97
N VAL A 20 6.21 13.12 6.75
CA VAL A 20 6.63 12.20 7.81
C VAL A 20 7.41 12.91 8.93
N ALA A 21 8.32 13.82 8.57
CA ALA A 21 9.12 14.56 9.53
C ALA A 21 8.27 15.51 10.39
N LEU A 22 7.42 16.33 9.76
CA LEU A 22 6.79 17.48 10.40
C LEU A 22 5.39 17.19 10.95
N LEU A 23 4.62 16.30 10.32
CA LEU A 23 3.22 16.13 10.70
C LEU A 23 3.06 15.21 11.92
N PRO A 24 2.05 15.47 12.78
CA PRO A 24 1.67 14.52 13.80
C PRO A 24 0.98 13.29 13.18
N ALA A 25 0.99 12.18 13.92
CA ALA A 25 0.41 10.89 13.52
C ALA A 25 -1.00 11.01 12.91
N ARG A 26 -1.85 11.85 13.52
CA ARG A 26 -3.23 12.09 13.05
C ARG A 26 -3.28 12.62 11.61
N HIS A 27 -2.42 13.58 11.27
CA HIS A 27 -2.41 14.15 9.92
C HIS A 27 -1.77 13.19 8.92
N LEU A 28 -0.77 12.41 9.34
CA LEU A 28 -0.18 11.36 8.50
C LEU A 28 -1.21 10.29 8.11
N SER A 29 -1.97 9.78 9.07
CA SER A 29 -3.03 8.79 8.81
C SER A 29 -4.17 9.35 7.96
N LEU A 30 -4.49 10.65 8.10
CA LEU A 30 -5.48 11.31 7.23
C LEU A 30 -4.97 11.38 5.78
N ILE A 31 -3.74 11.85 5.57
CA ILE A 31 -3.13 11.93 4.24
C ILE A 31 -3.02 10.54 3.62
N SER A 32 -2.60 9.52 4.37
CA SER A 32 -2.53 8.15 3.85
C SER A 32 -3.90 7.62 3.47
N THR A 33 -4.94 7.94 4.23
CA THR A 33 -6.33 7.56 3.89
C THR A 33 -6.76 8.19 2.57
N VAL A 34 -6.46 9.49 2.36
CA VAL A 34 -6.74 10.16 1.08
C VAL A 34 -6.00 9.49 -0.08
N VAL A 35 -4.71 9.18 0.09
CA VAL A 35 -3.91 8.46 -0.91
C VAL A 35 -4.49 7.05 -1.18
N LEU A 36 -4.93 6.34 -0.15
CA LEU A 36 -5.58 5.03 -0.29
C LEU A 36 -6.90 5.12 -1.05
N CYS A 37 -7.67 6.20 -0.92
CA CYS A 37 -8.88 6.39 -1.72
C CYS A 37 -8.56 6.45 -3.22
N PHE A 38 -7.51 7.17 -3.61
CA PHE A 38 -7.05 7.20 -5.00
C PHE A 38 -6.56 5.83 -5.45
N ALA A 39 -5.77 5.15 -4.61
CA ALA A 39 -5.30 3.79 -4.90
C ALA A 39 -6.47 2.80 -5.05
N ALA A 40 -7.49 2.90 -4.21
CA ALA A 40 -8.69 2.06 -4.27
C ALA A 40 -9.54 2.34 -5.52
N TRP A 41 -9.67 3.60 -5.91
CA TRP A 41 -10.35 3.97 -7.15
C TRP A 41 -9.69 3.33 -8.38
N GLU A 42 -8.36 3.41 -8.46
CA GLU A 42 -7.58 2.79 -9.53
C GLU A 42 -7.65 1.26 -9.45
N MET A 43 -7.56 0.69 -8.24
CA MET A 43 -7.64 -0.75 -8.02
C MET A 43 -9.01 -1.32 -8.42
N ALA A 44 -10.10 -0.57 -8.19
CA ALA A 44 -11.43 -0.95 -8.67
C ALA A 44 -11.47 -1.03 -10.21
N ALA A 45 -10.85 -0.07 -10.89
CA ALA A 45 -10.73 -0.08 -12.35
C ALA A 45 -9.94 -1.30 -12.85
N LEU A 46 -8.78 -1.57 -12.24
CA LEU A 46 -7.92 -2.72 -12.56
C LEU A 46 -8.59 -4.08 -12.28
N SER A 47 -9.50 -4.10 -11.30
CA SER A 47 -10.28 -5.29 -10.96
C SER A 47 -11.43 -5.54 -11.96
N GLY A 48 -11.70 -4.63 -12.88
CA GLY A 48 -12.73 -4.77 -13.92
C GLY A 48 -14.02 -4.01 -13.66
N ALA A 49 -14.07 -3.12 -12.66
CA ALA A 49 -15.23 -2.27 -12.43
C ALA A 49 -15.40 -1.24 -13.57
N ARG A 50 -16.50 -1.36 -14.32
CA ARG A 50 -16.82 -0.50 -15.46
C ARG A 50 -17.57 0.78 -15.07
N GLY A 51 -18.44 0.70 -14.07
CA GLY A 51 -19.28 1.83 -13.63
C GLY A 51 -18.59 2.73 -12.61
N ARG A 52 -18.78 4.05 -12.71
CA ARG A 52 -18.28 5.02 -11.72
C ARG A 52 -18.82 4.71 -10.31
N LEU A 53 -20.10 4.34 -10.19
CA LEU A 53 -20.70 4.02 -8.90
C LEU A 53 -20.01 2.83 -8.21
N ALA A 54 -19.66 1.77 -8.95
CA ALA A 54 -18.95 0.62 -8.40
C ALA A 54 -17.53 0.99 -7.92
N ARG A 55 -16.83 1.86 -8.65
CA ARG A 55 -15.51 2.37 -8.24
C ARG A 55 -15.61 3.25 -7.00
N PHE A 56 -16.63 4.11 -6.92
CA PHE A 56 -16.90 4.93 -5.73
C PHE A 56 -17.23 4.05 -4.54
N ALA A 57 -18.09 3.05 -4.69
CA ALA A 57 -18.44 2.13 -3.61
C ALA A 57 -17.22 1.37 -3.08
N TYR A 58 -16.34 0.92 -3.99
CA TYR A 58 -15.08 0.26 -3.62
C TYR A 58 -14.10 1.20 -2.92
N ALA A 59 -13.90 2.41 -3.44
CA ALA A 59 -13.04 3.40 -2.79
C ALA A 59 -13.58 3.81 -1.41
N ALA A 60 -14.90 3.98 -1.30
CA ALA A 60 -15.57 4.31 -0.05
C ALA A 60 -15.45 3.19 0.98
N SER A 61 -15.54 1.91 0.58
CA SER A 61 -15.38 0.79 1.52
C SER A 61 -13.94 0.68 2.04
N VAL A 62 -12.93 0.91 1.19
CA VAL A 62 -11.53 0.98 1.62
C VAL A 62 -11.32 2.17 2.56
N ALA A 63 -11.87 3.33 2.22
CA ALA A 63 -11.77 4.53 3.05
C ALA A 63 -12.42 4.32 4.43
N LEU A 64 -13.61 3.74 4.47
CA LEU A 64 -14.32 3.44 5.71
C LEU A 64 -13.51 2.50 6.60
N LEU A 65 -12.95 1.44 6.01
CA LEU A 65 -12.08 0.51 6.75
C LEU A 65 -10.81 1.20 7.27
N ALA A 66 -10.16 2.01 6.44
CA ALA A 66 -8.96 2.75 6.83
C ALA A 66 -9.24 3.71 7.99
N VAL A 67 -10.34 4.46 7.94
CA VAL A 67 -10.77 5.36 9.01
C VAL A 67 -11.13 4.58 10.28
N ALA A 68 -11.88 3.48 10.15
CA ALA A 68 -12.24 2.64 11.29
C ALA A 68 -11.00 2.07 12.00
N MET A 69 -10.04 1.55 11.24
CA MET A 69 -8.77 1.05 11.77
C MET A 69 -7.95 2.16 12.42
N TRP A 70 -7.88 3.33 11.81
CA TRP A 70 -7.17 4.49 12.36
C TRP A 70 -7.79 4.95 13.68
N LEU A 71 -9.11 5.09 13.76
CA LEU A 71 -9.81 5.47 14.99
C LEU A 71 -9.65 4.41 16.07
N TRP A 72 -9.73 3.13 15.72
CA TRP A 72 -9.53 2.04 16.67
C TRP A 72 -8.13 2.08 17.28
N LEU A 73 -7.11 2.29 16.45
CA LEU A 73 -5.72 2.35 16.87
C LEU A 73 -5.40 3.59 17.72
N LEU A 74 -6.03 4.73 17.45
CA LEU A 74 -5.89 5.95 18.26
C LEU A 74 -6.46 5.82 19.67
N ASN A 75 -7.51 5.01 19.84
CA ASN A 75 -8.21 4.84 21.11
C ASN A 75 -7.77 3.58 21.88
N SER A 76 -6.82 2.82 21.33
CA SER A 76 -6.32 1.59 21.95
C SER A 76 -5.21 1.93 22.96
N PRO A 77 -5.34 1.55 24.25
CA PRO A 77 -4.37 1.92 25.29
C PRO A 77 -3.04 1.17 25.17
N GLU A 78 -3.05 -0.05 24.60
CA GLU A 78 -1.84 -0.86 24.37
C GLU A 78 -1.43 -0.84 22.88
N PRO A 79 -0.13 -0.63 22.57
CA PRO A 79 0.37 -0.58 21.19
C PRO A 79 0.35 -1.93 20.47
N VAL A 80 0.20 -3.06 21.17
CA VAL A 80 0.12 -4.40 20.56
C VAL A 80 -0.96 -5.22 21.25
N HIS A 81 -2.06 -5.48 20.55
CA HIS A 81 -3.12 -6.38 20.98
C HIS A 81 -3.05 -7.70 20.20
N ALA A 82 -3.56 -8.79 20.77
CA ALA A 82 -3.67 -10.08 20.08
C ALA A 82 -4.36 -9.96 18.70
N SER A 83 -5.35 -9.05 18.58
CA SER A 83 -6.04 -8.76 17.32
C SER A 83 -5.11 -8.16 16.25
N LEU A 84 -4.19 -7.27 16.63
CA LEU A 84 -3.19 -6.72 15.69
C LEU A 84 -2.21 -7.80 15.24
N PHE A 85 -1.80 -8.68 16.16
CA PHE A 85 -0.92 -9.80 15.82
C PHE A 85 -1.58 -10.73 14.78
N ILE A 86 -2.85 -11.09 14.99
CA ILE A 86 -3.62 -11.90 14.04
C ILE A 86 -3.77 -11.16 12.71
N TRP A 87 -4.08 -9.86 12.73
CA TRP A 87 -4.25 -9.04 11.53
C TRP A 87 -2.97 -8.97 10.69
N PHE A 88 -1.82 -8.69 11.31
CA PHE A 88 -0.54 -8.65 10.61
C PHE A 88 -0.03 -10.04 10.23
N GLY A 89 -0.37 -11.09 10.99
CA GLY A 89 -0.14 -12.48 10.59
C GLY A 89 -0.89 -12.84 9.31
N ALA A 90 -2.16 -12.46 9.22
CA ALA A 90 -2.96 -12.62 8.00
C ALA A 90 -2.40 -11.79 6.83
N ALA A 91 -1.93 -10.57 7.10
CA ALA A 91 -1.25 -9.73 6.11
C ALA A 91 0.00 -10.43 5.56
N ALA A 92 0.87 -10.94 6.44
CA ALA A 92 2.09 -11.64 6.05
C ALA A 92 1.79 -12.88 5.20
N LEU A 93 0.78 -13.68 5.59
CA LEU A 93 0.32 -14.82 4.79
C LEU A 93 -0.19 -14.40 3.42
N LEU A 94 -0.99 -13.33 3.32
CA LEU A 94 -1.44 -12.80 2.04
C LEU A 94 -0.25 -12.40 1.15
N TRP A 95 0.72 -11.67 1.69
CA TRP A 95 1.90 -11.24 0.93
C TRP A 95 2.73 -12.43 0.42
N LEU A 96 2.89 -13.49 1.22
CA LEU A 96 3.55 -14.72 0.79
C LEU A 96 2.78 -15.43 -0.34
N LEU A 97 1.45 -15.49 -0.25
CA LEU A 97 0.61 -16.06 -1.30
C LEU A 97 0.72 -15.26 -2.60
N LEU A 98 0.68 -13.93 -2.52
CA LEU A 98 0.85 -13.03 -3.66
C LEU A 98 2.25 -13.15 -4.29
N LEU A 99 3.29 -13.29 -3.47
CA LEU A 99 4.65 -13.54 -3.96
C LEU A 99 4.72 -14.86 -4.73
N GLY A 100 4.14 -15.94 -4.20
CA GLY A 100 4.09 -17.23 -4.88
C GLY A 100 3.39 -17.16 -6.24
N LEU A 101 2.30 -16.39 -6.31
CA LEU A 101 1.56 -16.13 -7.54
C LEU A 101 2.40 -15.34 -8.57
N VAL A 102 3.13 -14.32 -8.13
CA VAL A 102 4.02 -13.53 -9.01
C VAL A 102 5.15 -14.40 -9.57
N LEU A 103 5.78 -15.22 -8.72
CA LEU A 103 6.88 -16.11 -9.13
C LEU A 103 6.44 -17.20 -10.12
N ARG A 104 5.16 -17.56 -10.14
CA ARG A 104 4.58 -18.57 -11.05
C ARG A 104 3.89 -17.96 -12.26
N TYR A 105 3.95 -16.65 -12.43
CA TYR A 105 3.43 -15.99 -13.61
C TYR A 105 4.21 -16.42 -14.87
N PRO A 106 3.56 -16.71 -16.02
CA PRO A 106 2.13 -16.59 -16.32
C PRO A 106 1.31 -17.87 -16.09
N ARG A 107 1.91 -18.97 -15.62
CA ARG A 107 1.23 -20.28 -15.48
C ARG A 107 -0.02 -20.18 -14.61
N ASP A 108 0.05 -19.42 -13.53
CA ASP A 108 -1.04 -19.24 -12.57
C ASP A 108 -1.92 -18.00 -12.86
N ALA A 109 -1.72 -17.32 -13.99
CA ALA A 109 -2.48 -16.12 -14.37
C ALA A 109 -3.99 -16.39 -14.52
N ARG A 110 -4.40 -17.66 -14.70
CA ARG A 110 -5.80 -18.09 -14.73
C ARG A 110 -6.53 -17.80 -13.42
N HIS A 111 -5.82 -17.84 -12.28
CA HIS A 111 -6.39 -17.55 -10.96
C HIS A 111 -6.70 -16.05 -10.73
N LEU A 112 -6.33 -15.16 -11.65
CA LEU A 112 -6.64 -13.71 -11.58
C LEU A 112 -7.58 -13.24 -12.70
N GLN A 113 -8.15 -14.17 -13.47
CA GLN A 113 -9.08 -13.81 -14.53
C GLN A 113 -10.43 -13.31 -13.98
N ASN A 114 -10.83 -13.76 -12.79
CA ASN A 114 -12.10 -13.36 -12.18
C ASN A 114 -12.01 -11.92 -11.64
N PRO A 115 -12.88 -10.99 -12.10
CA PRO A 115 -12.96 -9.63 -11.57
C PRO A 115 -13.16 -9.55 -10.05
N LEU A 116 -13.97 -10.44 -9.48
CA LEU A 116 -14.25 -10.46 -8.06
C LEU A 116 -13.01 -10.85 -7.24
N GLN A 117 -12.24 -11.84 -7.70
CA GLN A 117 -11.00 -12.25 -7.03
C GLN A 117 -9.97 -11.10 -7.02
N ARG A 118 -9.82 -10.39 -8.14
CA ARG A 118 -8.95 -9.20 -8.21
C ARG A 118 -9.42 -8.09 -7.26
N ALA A 119 -10.73 -7.84 -7.20
CA ALA A 119 -11.30 -6.83 -6.31
C ALA A 119 -11.04 -7.16 -4.83
N VAL A 120 -11.26 -8.42 -4.43
CA VAL A 120 -11.02 -8.90 -3.06
C VAL A 120 -9.54 -8.86 -2.69
N LEU A 121 -8.66 -9.35 -3.57
CA LEU A 121 -7.22 -9.31 -3.34
C LEU A 121 -6.71 -7.86 -3.24
N GLY A 122 -7.14 -7.00 -4.16
CA GLY A 122 -6.81 -5.57 -4.12
C GLY A 122 -7.31 -4.90 -2.84
N PHE A 123 -8.49 -5.29 -2.36
CA PHE A 123 -9.07 -4.72 -1.15
C PHE A 123 -8.25 -5.14 0.06
N ALA A 124 -7.90 -6.43 0.16
CA ALA A 124 -7.08 -6.96 1.25
C ALA A 124 -5.69 -6.32 1.26
N VAL A 125 -5.05 -6.16 0.10
CA VAL A 125 -3.74 -5.48 -0.02
C VAL A 125 -3.83 -4.04 0.46
N LEU A 126 -4.83 -3.28 0.02
CA LEU A 126 -5.01 -1.88 0.43
C LEU A 126 -5.35 -1.76 1.91
N ALA A 127 -6.18 -2.66 2.44
CA ALA A 127 -6.53 -2.72 3.85
C ALA A 127 -5.27 -2.94 4.71
N PHE A 128 -4.48 -3.99 4.41
CA PHE A 128 -3.28 -4.29 5.17
C PHE A 128 -2.21 -3.20 5.06
N ALA A 129 -2.00 -2.65 3.86
CA ALA A 129 -1.06 -1.56 3.67
C ALA A 129 -1.49 -0.30 4.43
N GLY A 130 -2.77 0.05 4.40
CA GLY A 130 -3.31 1.21 5.09
C GLY A 130 -3.29 1.09 6.61
N THR A 131 -3.62 -0.09 7.14
CA THR A 131 -3.48 -0.38 8.57
C THR A 131 -2.01 -0.34 8.98
N GLY A 132 -1.10 -0.92 8.19
CA GLY A 132 0.35 -0.89 8.48
C GLY A 132 0.92 0.52 8.52
N PHE A 133 0.53 1.38 7.57
CA PHE A 133 0.93 2.79 7.59
C PHE A 133 0.40 3.53 8.82
N SER A 134 -0.88 3.35 9.14
CA SER A 134 -1.51 3.99 10.30
C SER A 134 -0.92 3.48 11.62
N TYR A 135 -0.56 2.21 11.68
CA TYR A 135 0.15 1.60 12.80
C TYR A 135 1.54 2.23 12.99
N LEU A 136 2.32 2.30 11.92
CA LEU A 136 3.62 2.95 11.95
C LEU A 136 3.53 4.46 12.22
N SER A 137 2.39 5.11 12.07
CA SER A 137 2.27 6.54 12.40
C SER A 137 2.19 6.80 13.92
N VAL A 138 1.76 5.81 14.72
CA VAL A 138 1.53 5.97 16.17
C VAL A 138 2.56 5.27 17.05
N VAL A 139 3.27 4.26 16.56
CA VAL A 139 4.25 3.50 17.37
C VAL A 139 5.55 4.27 17.59
N PRO A 140 6.29 3.98 18.69
CA PRO A 140 7.63 4.50 18.90
C PRO A 140 8.53 4.20 17.70
N LEU A 141 9.33 5.19 17.27
CA LEU A 141 10.18 5.13 16.07
C LEU A 141 9.41 4.85 14.76
N GLY A 142 8.08 4.90 14.76
CA GLY A 142 7.28 4.53 13.61
C GLY A 142 7.53 5.40 12.37
N LYS A 143 7.80 6.70 12.56
CA LYS A 143 8.25 7.61 11.48
C LYS A 143 9.56 7.16 10.83
N PHE A 144 10.52 6.67 11.63
CA PHE A 144 11.77 6.11 11.10
C PHE A 144 11.47 4.87 10.27
N TRP A 145 10.63 3.96 10.75
CA TRP A 145 10.23 2.76 10.02
C TRP A 145 9.48 3.07 8.72
N LEU A 146 8.63 4.11 8.69
CA LEU A 146 7.97 4.56 7.46
C LEU A 146 8.99 4.99 6.40
N VAL A 147 9.96 5.83 6.78
CA VAL A 147 11.03 6.26 5.86
C VAL A 147 11.88 5.06 5.43
N TYR A 148 12.22 4.17 6.37
CA TYR A 148 13.01 2.98 6.10
C TYR A 148 12.34 2.07 5.07
N VAL A 149 11.06 1.71 5.25
CA VAL A 149 10.34 0.84 4.32
C VAL A 149 10.27 1.47 2.92
N VAL A 150 9.99 2.77 2.83
CA VAL A 150 9.98 3.47 1.54
C VAL A 150 11.37 3.48 0.90
N ALA A 151 12.42 3.71 1.68
CA ALA A 151 13.80 3.67 1.19
C ALA A 151 14.17 2.28 0.66
N VAL A 152 13.78 1.21 1.37
CA VAL A 152 14.00 -0.18 0.92
C VAL A 152 13.31 -0.42 -0.43
N VAL A 153 12.05 0.00 -0.59
CA VAL A 153 11.32 -0.16 -1.87
C VAL A 153 12.00 0.64 -2.98
N VAL A 154 12.38 1.90 -2.74
CA VAL A 154 13.06 2.73 -3.75
C VAL A 154 14.39 2.11 -4.16
N VAL A 155 15.20 1.64 -3.20
CA VAL A 155 16.48 0.97 -3.49
C VAL A 155 16.26 -0.34 -4.25
N ALA A 156 15.25 -1.12 -3.88
CA ALA A 156 14.91 -2.37 -4.56
C ALA A 156 14.50 -2.13 -6.02
N ASP A 157 13.63 -1.15 -6.29
CA ASP A 157 13.17 -0.82 -7.64
C ASP A 157 14.32 -0.30 -8.53
N VAL A 158 15.15 0.60 -7.98
CA VAL A 158 16.33 1.13 -8.69
C VAL A 158 17.34 0.02 -8.95
N GLY A 159 17.62 -0.82 -7.95
CA GLY A 159 18.52 -1.96 -8.07
C GLY A 159 18.05 -2.97 -9.12
N ALA A 160 16.77 -3.33 -9.10
CA ALA A 160 16.16 -4.24 -10.07
C ALA A 160 16.28 -3.71 -11.51
N TYR A 161 16.10 -2.39 -11.71
CA TYR A 161 16.31 -1.78 -13.02
C TYR A 161 17.75 -1.93 -13.53
N PHE A 162 18.75 -1.61 -12.69
CA PHE A 162 20.16 -1.69 -13.10
C PHE A 162 20.62 -3.14 -13.32
N VAL A 163 20.25 -4.04 -12.41
CA VAL A 163 20.57 -5.47 -12.53
C VAL A 163 19.88 -6.06 -13.76
N GLY A 164 18.59 -5.77 -13.97
CA GLY A 164 17.85 -6.22 -15.15
C GLY A 164 18.44 -5.69 -16.46
N LYS A 165 18.92 -4.44 -16.48
CA LYS A 165 19.59 -3.85 -17.65
C LYS A 165 20.96 -4.50 -17.93
N ALA A 166 21.74 -4.77 -16.89
CA ALA A 166 23.10 -5.30 -17.03
C ALA A 166 23.14 -6.82 -17.26
N PHE A 167 22.23 -7.57 -16.62
CA PHE A 167 22.27 -9.04 -16.55
C PHE A 167 21.02 -9.72 -17.12
N GLY A 168 20.03 -8.98 -17.62
CA GLY A 168 18.77 -9.52 -18.13
C GLY A 168 18.97 -10.40 -19.38
N LYS A 169 18.92 -11.72 -19.19
CA LYS A 169 18.99 -12.71 -20.28
C LYS A 169 17.64 -13.40 -20.58
N HIS A 170 16.71 -13.37 -19.64
CA HIS A 170 15.36 -13.93 -19.77
C HIS A 170 14.37 -12.86 -19.33
N LYS A 171 13.51 -12.40 -20.24
CA LYS A 171 12.43 -11.44 -19.98
C LYS A 171 11.13 -12.18 -19.70
#